data_AF-A0A0M1JZY2-F1
#
_entry.id   AF-A0A0M1JZY2-F1
#
_cell.length_a   1.000
_cell.length_b   1.000
_cell.length_c   1.000
_cell.angle_alpha   90.00
_cell.angle_beta   90.00
_cell.angle_gamma   90.00
#
_symmetry.space_group_name_H-M   'P 1'
#
loop_
_entity.id
_entity.type
_entity.pdbx_description
1 polymer ?
#
loop_
_entity_poly.entity_id
_entity_poly.type
_entity_poly.pdbx_seq_one_letter_code
_entity_poly.pdbx_strand_id
1 'polypeptide(L)'
;MLDQGLTWIDYASQAMLSNSRWMTWNTFLALVPLGLSFCLFKPSTSRWFPWAVCLLMGLTFFPNARLVAWFLRHLIPDLGMPYLLGTLLLTVGLMIVDIWVIKRSHSRSLTWWLGFLIFISFLPNAPYVLTDIIHLIDDIREGYSVWIITLALIPLYLIFMIVGFQAYVLSLMHLGEYMQGQGWGRLIFFAEVIIHGLSAIAIYLGRFLRFNSWDIITNTHTLINSVMEELIAKRPVLVMVITFLVISALYWLMKWLTLGVQQLSHHRKKINSQFLLENQKH
;
A
#
# COMPACT_ATOMS: atom_id res chain seq x y z
N MET A 1 14.14 37.21 -19.17
CA MET A 1 13.43 36.79 -17.93
C MET A 1 12.37 35.73 -18.20
N LEU A 2 11.44 35.91 -19.15
CA LEU A 2 10.45 34.86 -19.49
C LEU A 2 11.08 33.56 -20.02
N ASP A 3 12.13 33.66 -20.83
CA ASP A 3 12.84 32.52 -21.43
C ASP A 3 13.58 31.63 -20.39
N GLN A 4 14.12 32.25 -19.34
CA GLN A 4 14.72 31.53 -18.20
C GLN A 4 13.67 30.89 -17.28
N GLY A 5 12.48 31.48 -17.19
CA GLY A 5 11.36 30.89 -16.44
C GLY A 5 10.76 29.67 -17.15
N LEU A 6 10.57 29.76 -18.48
CA LEU A 6 10.09 28.65 -19.30
C LEU A 6 11.06 27.45 -19.28
N THR A 7 12.35 27.71 -19.45
CA THR A 7 13.37 26.65 -19.35
C THR A 7 13.40 26.00 -17.97
N TRP A 8 13.28 26.77 -16.88
CA TRP A 8 13.17 26.20 -15.53
C TRP A 8 11.94 25.31 -15.35
N ILE A 9 10.77 25.74 -15.85
CA ILE A 9 9.53 24.93 -15.80
C ILE A 9 9.71 23.63 -16.57
N ASP A 10 10.36 23.66 -17.74
CA ASP A 10 10.59 22.46 -18.55
C ASP A 10 11.54 21.48 -17.85
N TYR A 11 12.64 21.98 -17.26
CA TYR A 11 13.58 21.15 -16.49
C TYR A 11 12.92 20.56 -15.23
N ALA A 12 12.15 21.36 -14.48
CA ALA A 12 11.42 20.89 -13.33
C ALA A 12 10.36 19.85 -13.72
N SER A 13 9.63 20.08 -14.80
CA SER A 13 8.60 19.16 -15.31
C SER A 13 9.22 17.83 -15.75
N GLN A 14 10.37 17.85 -16.44
CA GLN A 14 11.08 16.63 -16.83
C GLN A 14 11.58 15.84 -15.61
N ALA A 15 12.16 16.52 -14.62
CA ALA A 15 12.60 15.89 -13.37
C ALA A 15 11.41 15.25 -12.60
N MET A 16 10.28 15.95 -12.52
CA MET A 16 9.06 15.43 -11.90
C MET A 16 8.46 14.27 -12.69
N LEU A 17 8.45 14.31 -14.02
CA LEU A 17 7.92 13.23 -14.87
C LEU A 17 8.77 11.96 -14.78
N SER A 18 10.09 12.09 -14.70
CA SER A 18 11.00 10.96 -14.48
C SER A 18 10.69 10.28 -13.15
N ASN A 19 10.64 11.07 -12.07
CA ASN A 19 10.45 10.55 -10.72
C ASN A 19 9.01 10.06 -10.45
N SER A 20 8.00 10.75 -10.99
CA SER A 20 6.61 10.38 -10.78
C SER A 20 6.25 9.01 -11.34
N ARG A 21 6.90 8.49 -12.40
CA ARG A 21 6.53 7.19 -12.98
C ARG A 21 6.68 6.04 -12.00
N TRP A 22 7.84 5.95 -11.36
CA TRP A 22 8.12 4.86 -10.42
C TRP A 22 7.46 5.13 -9.06
N MET A 23 7.37 6.40 -8.62
CA MET A 23 6.67 6.77 -7.38
C MET A 23 5.16 6.52 -7.45
N THR A 24 4.56 6.77 -8.62
CA THR A 24 3.14 6.45 -8.87
C THR A 24 2.93 4.96 -8.80
N TRP A 25 3.87 4.15 -9.28
CA TRP A 25 3.81 2.70 -9.16
C TRP A 25 3.90 2.24 -7.70
N ASN A 26 4.84 2.75 -6.91
CA ASN A 26 4.97 2.42 -5.49
C ASN A 26 3.72 2.84 -4.70
N THR A 27 3.19 4.03 -4.98
CA THR A 27 1.96 4.53 -4.35
C THR A 27 0.74 3.73 -4.78
N PHE A 28 0.69 3.26 -6.03
CA PHE A 28 -0.35 2.35 -6.49
C PHE A 28 -0.33 1.04 -5.70
N LEU A 29 0.85 0.43 -5.52
CA LEU A 29 1.01 -0.77 -4.70
C LEU A 29 0.60 -0.52 -3.24
N ALA A 30 0.86 0.68 -2.71
CA ALA A 30 0.42 1.12 -1.39
C ALA A 30 -1.11 1.25 -1.25
N LEU A 31 -1.82 1.50 -2.34
CA LEU A 31 -3.29 1.63 -2.36
C LEU A 31 -4.01 0.27 -2.48
N VAL A 32 -3.33 -0.79 -2.94
CA VAL A 32 -3.90 -2.15 -3.05
C VAL A 32 -4.46 -2.65 -1.71
N PRO A 33 -3.71 -2.62 -0.59
CA PRO A 33 -4.23 -3.06 0.70
C PRO A 33 -5.41 -2.22 1.17
N LEU A 34 -5.41 -0.91 0.85
CA LEU A 34 -6.53 -0.04 1.20
C LEU A 34 -7.80 -0.46 0.47
N GLY A 35 -7.74 -0.68 -0.85
CA GLY A 35 -8.87 -1.17 -1.63
C GLY A 35 -9.39 -2.51 -1.11
N LEU A 36 -8.49 -3.46 -0.83
CA LEU A 36 -8.85 -4.75 -0.25
C LEU A 36 -9.47 -4.64 1.15
N SER A 37 -8.97 -3.71 1.99
CA SER A 37 -9.50 -3.51 3.34
C SER A 37 -10.98 -3.10 3.32
N PHE A 38 -11.39 -2.30 2.33
CA PHE A 38 -12.80 -1.97 2.15
C PHE A 38 -13.61 -3.20 1.76
N CYS A 39 -13.13 -4.01 0.81
CA CYS A 39 -13.85 -5.21 0.37
C CYS A 39 -13.94 -6.29 1.46
N LEU A 40 -12.89 -6.45 2.28
CA LEU A 40 -12.77 -7.57 3.24
C LEU A 40 -13.35 -7.25 4.63
N PHE A 41 -13.19 -6.01 5.08
CA PHE A 41 -13.40 -5.65 6.48
C PHE A 41 -14.54 -4.66 6.69
N LYS A 42 -14.95 -3.91 5.64
CA LYS A 42 -15.96 -2.87 5.77
C LYS A 42 -17.06 -2.99 4.71
N PRO A 43 -18.24 -3.53 5.03
CA PRO A 43 -19.41 -3.33 4.19
C PRO A 43 -19.80 -1.84 4.23
N SER A 44 -19.18 -1.02 3.40
CA SER A 44 -19.50 0.40 3.25
C SER A 44 -20.90 0.56 2.67
N THR A 45 -21.68 1.50 3.21
CA THR A 45 -23.00 1.92 2.70
C THR A 45 -22.93 2.58 1.32
N SER A 46 -21.75 3.05 0.87
CA SER A 46 -21.55 3.61 -0.46
C SER A 46 -20.85 2.62 -1.39
N ARG A 47 -21.62 2.10 -2.35
CA ARG A 47 -21.15 1.19 -3.41
C ARG A 47 -20.08 1.81 -4.31
N TRP A 48 -19.95 3.13 -4.37
CA TRP A 48 -19.09 3.84 -5.34
C TRP A 48 -17.64 4.04 -4.89
N PHE A 49 -17.39 4.08 -3.58
CA PHE A 49 -16.04 4.35 -3.06
C PHE A 49 -15.00 3.25 -3.39
N PRO A 50 -15.33 1.95 -3.32
CA PRO A 50 -14.44 0.89 -3.79
C PRO A 50 -14.14 1.00 -5.28
N TRP A 51 -15.12 1.37 -6.10
CA TRP A 51 -14.92 1.60 -7.53
C TRP A 51 -14.07 2.84 -7.82
N ALA A 52 -14.16 3.89 -7.01
CA ALA A 52 -13.27 5.05 -7.12
C ALA A 52 -11.82 4.68 -6.82
N VAL A 53 -11.58 3.82 -5.80
CA VAL A 53 -10.25 3.27 -5.52
C VAL A 53 -9.79 2.36 -6.66
N CYS A 54 -10.64 1.46 -7.16
CA CYS A 54 -10.33 0.62 -8.33
C CYS A 54 -10.10 1.43 -9.62
N LEU A 55 -10.77 2.56 -9.80
CA LEU A 55 -10.63 3.45 -10.95
C LEU A 55 -9.35 4.27 -10.84
N LEU A 56 -9.03 4.81 -9.65
CA LEU A 56 -7.73 5.43 -9.39
C LEU A 56 -6.60 4.42 -9.61
N MET A 57 -6.77 3.19 -9.12
CA MET A 57 -5.90 2.05 -9.39
C MET A 57 -5.73 1.80 -10.90
N GLY A 58 -6.82 1.77 -11.67
CA GLY A 58 -6.79 1.61 -13.12
C GLY A 58 -6.10 2.76 -13.86
N LEU A 59 -6.31 4.00 -13.43
CA LEU A 59 -5.66 5.20 -13.99
C LEU A 59 -4.16 5.21 -13.73
N THR A 60 -3.71 4.75 -12.57
CA THR A 60 -2.27 4.58 -12.26
C THR A 60 -1.64 3.37 -12.96
N PHE A 61 -2.44 2.40 -13.40
CA PHE A 61 -1.98 1.18 -14.09
C PHE A 61 -1.71 1.41 -15.58
N PHE A 62 -2.46 2.31 -16.22
CA PHE A 62 -2.43 2.55 -17.67
C PHE A 62 -1.03 2.86 -18.25
N PRO A 63 -0.16 3.66 -17.59
CA PRO A 63 1.20 3.94 -18.07
C PRO A 63 2.14 2.73 -18.03
N ASN A 64 1.89 1.76 -17.16
CA ASN A 64 2.75 0.59 -16.90
C ASN A 64 2.24 -0.73 -17.50
N ALA A 65 1.13 -0.68 -18.25
CA ALA A 65 0.54 -1.84 -18.91
C ALA A 65 1.52 -2.57 -19.85
N ARG A 66 2.50 -1.86 -20.42
CA ARG A 66 3.57 -2.45 -21.25
C ARG A 66 4.51 -3.34 -20.44
N LEU A 67 4.77 -3.00 -19.18
CA LEU A 67 5.66 -3.73 -18.28
C LEU A 67 4.98 -5.00 -17.76
N VAL A 68 3.68 -4.92 -17.46
CA VAL A 68 2.85 -6.08 -17.13
C VAL A 68 2.69 -6.99 -18.35
N ALA A 69 2.49 -6.45 -19.55
CA ALA A 69 2.45 -7.25 -20.77
C ALA A 69 3.80 -7.93 -21.07
N TRP A 70 4.93 -7.28 -20.77
CA TRP A 70 6.26 -7.88 -20.85
C TRP A 70 6.44 -9.00 -19.81
N PHE A 71 6.02 -8.79 -18.57
CA PHE A 71 6.06 -9.78 -17.49
C PHE A 71 5.18 -10.99 -17.81
N LEU A 72 3.94 -10.77 -18.27
CA LEU A 72 3.04 -11.83 -18.73
C LEU A 72 3.64 -12.58 -19.92
N ARG A 73 4.23 -11.90 -20.90
CA ARG A 73 4.90 -12.56 -22.05
C ARG A 73 6.15 -13.34 -21.68
N HIS A 74 6.83 -13.00 -20.58
CA HIS A 74 7.97 -13.77 -20.05
C HIS A 74 7.56 -14.91 -19.12
N LEU A 75 6.39 -14.82 -18.47
CA LEU A 75 5.87 -15.87 -17.57
C LEU A 75 5.15 -17.00 -18.33
N ILE A 76 4.51 -16.67 -19.45
CA ILE A 76 3.71 -17.61 -20.27
C ILE A 76 4.55 -18.72 -20.97
N PRO A 77 5.80 -18.51 -21.40
CA PRO A 77 6.60 -19.55 -22.05
C PRO A 77 7.12 -20.65 -21.10
N ASP A 78 7.39 -20.33 -19.83
CA ASP A 78 7.97 -21.27 -18.85
C ASP A 78 6.91 -22.14 -18.15
N LEU A 79 5.66 -21.68 -18.07
CA LEU A 79 4.54 -22.50 -17.60
C LEU A 79 3.91 -23.22 -18.79
N GLY A 80 4.41 -24.42 -19.09
CA GLY A 80 3.84 -25.27 -20.14
C GLY A 80 2.30 -25.35 -20.08
N MET A 81 1.67 -25.35 -21.25
CA MET A 81 0.20 -25.42 -21.45
C MET A 81 -0.62 -26.30 -20.47
N PRO A 82 -0.16 -27.47 -19.96
CA PRO A 82 -0.88 -28.22 -18.93
C PRO A 82 -1.03 -27.49 -17.58
N TYR A 83 -0.08 -26.64 -17.18
CA TYR A 83 -0.18 -25.88 -15.93
C TYR A 83 -1.17 -24.72 -16.03
N LEU A 84 -1.26 -24.08 -17.20
CA LEU A 84 -2.26 -23.03 -17.46
C LEU A 84 -3.67 -23.62 -17.51
N LEU A 85 -3.83 -24.80 -18.13
CA LEU A 85 -5.12 -25.51 -18.11
C LEU A 85 -5.47 -25.98 -16.69
N GLY A 86 -4.49 -26.50 -15.94
CA GLY A 86 -4.67 -26.95 -14.55
C GLY A 86 -5.03 -25.82 -13.60
N THR A 87 -4.39 -24.66 -13.73
CA THR A 87 -4.71 -23.45 -12.94
C THR A 87 -6.06 -22.84 -13.32
N LEU A 88 -6.45 -22.87 -14.61
CA LEU A 88 -7.77 -22.45 -15.06
C LEU A 88 -8.87 -23.39 -14.52
N LEU A 89 -8.67 -24.70 -14.60
CA LEU A 89 -9.63 -25.69 -14.10
C LEU A 89 -9.73 -25.66 -12.57
N LEU A 90 -8.60 -25.49 -11.87
CA LEU A 90 -8.57 -25.31 -10.42
C LEU A 90 -9.26 -24.01 -10.01
N THR A 91 -8.99 -22.89 -10.67
CA THR A 91 -9.63 -21.60 -10.35
C THR A 91 -11.14 -21.62 -10.61
N VAL A 92 -11.59 -22.24 -11.70
CA VAL A 92 -13.02 -22.44 -11.99
C VAL A 92 -13.66 -23.38 -10.97
N GLY A 93 -12.99 -24.49 -10.60
CA GLY A 93 -13.46 -25.40 -9.57
C GLY A 93 -13.58 -24.73 -8.19
N LEU A 94 -12.58 -23.94 -7.80
CA LEU A 94 -12.61 -23.14 -6.59
C LEU A 94 -13.72 -22.07 -6.64
N MET A 95 -13.96 -21.44 -7.81
CA MET A 95 -15.08 -20.50 -8.00
C MET A 95 -16.44 -21.17 -7.81
N ILE A 96 -16.64 -22.37 -8.34
CA ILE A 96 -17.90 -23.11 -8.21
C ILE A 96 -18.13 -23.53 -6.74
N VAL A 97 -17.09 -23.99 -6.06
CA VAL A 97 -17.14 -24.30 -4.61
C VAL A 97 -17.45 -23.04 -3.81
N ASP A 98 -16.82 -21.90 -4.14
CA ASP A 98 -17.05 -20.63 -3.45
C ASP A 98 -18.51 -20.16 -3.62
N ILE A 99 -19.07 -20.23 -4.84
CA ILE A 99 -20.48 -19.90 -5.11
C ILE A 99 -21.44 -20.83 -4.35
N TRP A 100 -21.09 -22.11 -4.22
CA TRP A 100 -21.91 -23.10 -3.52
C TRP A 100 -21.84 -22.95 -1.99
N VAL A 101 -20.67 -22.59 -1.45
CA VAL A 101 -20.42 -22.33 -0.02
C VAL A 101 -21.02 -20.98 0.43
N ILE A 102 -21.03 -19.96 -0.44
CA ILE A 102 -21.70 -18.67 -0.21
C ILE A 102 -23.19 -18.84 0.08
N LYS A 103 -23.82 -19.92 -0.40
CA LYS A 103 -25.22 -20.21 -0.14
C LYS A 103 -25.50 -20.89 1.20
N ARG A 104 -24.50 -21.30 2.00
CA ARG A 104 -24.80 -22.22 3.13
C ARG A 104 -24.04 -22.06 4.45
N SER A 105 -23.15 -21.09 4.69
CA SER A 105 -22.54 -20.99 6.03
C SER A 105 -21.98 -19.62 6.42
N HIS A 106 -22.00 -19.34 7.73
CA HIS A 106 -21.33 -18.27 8.47
C HIS A 106 -19.78 -18.32 8.43
N SER A 107 -19.18 -19.29 7.72
CA SER A 107 -17.73 -19.40 7.54
C SER A 107 -17.24 -18.48 6.42
N ARG A 108 -16.06 -17.87 6.61
CA ARG A 108 -15.39 -17.04 5.60
C ARG A 108 -15.13 -17.87 4.34
N SER A 109 -15.44 -17.29 3.18
CA SER A 109 -15.25 -17.91 1.87
C SER A 109 -13.76 -18.05 1.53
N LEU A 110 -13.41 -18.94 0.59
CA LEU A 110 -12.01 -19.09 0.16
C LEU A 110 -11.50 -17.80 -0.48
N THR A 111 -12.39 -17.09 -1.18
CA THR A 111 -12.12 -15.76 -1.73
C THR A 111 -11.78 -14.72 -0.67
N TRP A 112 -12.39 -14.79 0.52
CA TRP A 112 -12.04 -13.90 1.64
C TRP A 112 -10.62 -14.18 2.15
N TRP A 113 -10.25 -15.45 2.30
CA TRP A 113 -8.90 -15.84 2.71
C TRP A 113 -7.84 -15.48 1.67
N LEU A 114 -8.12 -15.68 0.38
CA LEU A 114 -7.24 -15.26 -0.71
C LEU A 114 -7.05 -13.73 -0.70
N GLY A 115 -8.15 -12.98 -0.57
CA GLY A 115 -8.07 -11.52 -0.44
C GLY A 115 -7.27 -11.08 0.79
N PHE A 116 -7.44 -11.77 1.93
CA PHE A 116 -6.68 -11.51 3.16
C PHE A 116 -5.18 -11.78 2.97
N LEU A 117 -4.82 -12.88 2.31
CA LEU A 117 -3.41 -13.20 2.00
C LEU A 117 -2.78 -12.15 1.09
N ILE A 118 -3.49 -11.69 0.06
CA ILE A 118 -3.04 -10.60 -0.81
C ILE A 118 -2.91 -9.31 0.02
N PHE A 119 -3.89 -9.01 0.87
CA PHE A 119 -3.86 -7.84 1.75
C PHE A 119 -2.60 -7.82 2.63
N ILE A 120 -2.30 -8.91 3.34
CA ILE A 120 -1.10 -9.02 4.19
C ILE A 120 0.19 -8.96 3.37
N SER A 121 0.22 -9.58 2.20
CA SER A 121 1.43 -9.61 1.35
C SER A 121 1.76 -8.24 0.76
N PHE A 122 0.76 -7.43 0.45
CA PHE A 122 0.95 -6.07 -0.08
C PHE A 122 1.00 -4.99 0.99
N LEU A 123 0.62 -5.30 2.24
CA LEU A 123 0.61 -4.32 3.34
C LEU A 123 1.98 -3.65 3.57
N PRO A 124 3.12 -4.37 3.52
CA PRO A 124 4.45 -3.77 3.66
C PRO A 124 4.82 -2.76 2.56
N ASN A 125 4.20 -2.86 1.37
CA ASN A 125 4.47 -1.92 0.28
C ASN A 125 3.95 -0.52 0.58
N ALA A 126 2.95 -0.38 1.46
CA ALA A 126 2.41 0.93 1.81
C ALA A 126 3.39 1.81 2.62
N PRO A 127 4.03 1.32 3.71
CA PRO A 127 5.10 2.06 4.37
C PRO A 127 6.42 2.07 3.56
N TYR A 128 6.61 1.18 2.58
CA TYR A 128 7.77 1.22 1.69
C TYR A 128 7.91 2.55 0.95
N VAL A 129 6.80 3.20 0.59
CA VAL A 129 6.80 4.53 -0.04
C VAL A 129 7.56 5.58 0.78
N LEU A 130 7.64 5.44 2.11
CA LEU A 130 8.46 6.36 2.94
C LEU A 130 9.96 6.26 2.62
N THR A 131 10.43 5.11 2.15
CA THR A 131 11.83 4.89 1.80
C THR A 131 12.20 5.46 0.43
N ASP A 132 11.22 5.93 -0.34
CA ASP A 132 11.42 6.56 -1.63
C ASP A 132 12.26 7.85 -1.52
N ILE A 133 12.33 8.45 -0.33
CA ILE A 133 13.22 9.58 0.01
C ILE A 133 14.70 9.32 -0.33
N ILE A 134 15.13 8.06 -0.43
CA ILE A 134 16.49 7.73 -0.85
C ILE A 134 16.77 8.22 -2.28
N HIS A 135 15.80 8.14 -3.20
CA HIS A 135 15.98 8.64 -4.57
C HIS A 135 16.02 10.17 -4.62
N LEU A 136 15.32 10.86 -3.70
CA LEU A 136 15.48 12.31 -3.56
C LEU A 136 16.91 12.68 -3.16
N ILE A 137 17.57 11.85 -2.33
CA ILE A 137 18.98 12.06 -1.97
C ILE A 137 19.88 11.85 -3.19
N ASP A 138 19.56 10.88 -4.05
CA ASP A 138 20.28 10.66 -5.30
C ASP A 138 20.08 11.83 -6.28
N ASP A 139 18.85 12.32 -6.46
CA ASP A 139 18.55 13.54 -7.24
C ASP A 139 19.35 14.75 -6.72
N ILE A 140 19.46 14.92 -5.40
CA ILE A 140 20.27 16.00 -4.80
C ILE A 140 21.75 15.86 -5.15
N ARG A 141 22.27 14.63 -5.22
CA ARG A 141 23.67 14.33 -5.54
C ARG A 141 23.99 14.46 -7.04
N GLU A 142 23.01 14.20 -7.90
CA GLU A 142 23.13 14.36 -9.36
C GLU A 142 23.20 15.83 -9.80
N GLY A 143 23.01 16.78 -8.89
CA GLY A 143 23.26 18.20 -9.13
C GLY A 143 22.06 18.96 -9.68
N TYR A 144 20.83 18.48 -9.43
CA TYR A 144 19.64 19.30 -9.68
C TYR A 144 19.74 20.65 -8.94
N SER A 145 19.20 21.70 -9.57
CA SER A 145 19.16 23.03 -8.95
C SER A 145 18.40 22.99 -7.63
N VAL A 146 18.91 23.70 -6.62
CA VAL A 146 18.30 23.83 -5.28
C VAL A 146 16.82 24.25 -5.38
N TRP A 147 16.48 25.09 -6.36
CA TRP A 147 15.10 25.52 -6.61
C TRP A 147 14.20 24.40 -7.10
N ILE A 148 14.69 23.52 -7.98
CA ILE A 148 13.94 22.36 -8.47
C ILE A 148 13.73 21.37 -7.32
N ILE A 149 14.77 21.09 -6.55
CA ILE A 149 14.69 20.19 -5.40
C ILE A 149 13.67 20.71 -4.38
N THR A 150 13.76 21.99 -4.02
CA THR A 150 12.96 22.57 -2.93
C THR A 150 11.51 22.83 -3.32
N LEU A 151 11.26 23.33 -4.53
CA LEU A 151 9.91 23.74 -4.95
C LEU A 151 9.15 22.69 -5.76
N ALA A 152 9.85 21.74 -6.38
CA ALA A 152 9.21 20.72 -7.22
C ALA A 152 9.34 19.32 -6.61
N LEU A 153 10.57 18.85 -6.36
CA LEU A 153 10.79 17.46 -5.94
C LEU A 153 10.33 17.21 -4.50
N ILE A 154 10.76 18.01 -3.52
CA ILE A 154 10.37 17.80 -2.11
C ILE A 154 8.83 17.75 -1.94
N PRO A 155 8.04 18.72 -2.46
CA PRO A 155 6.59 18.64 -2.39
C PRO A 155 6.02 17.40 -3.08
N LEU A 156 6.54 17.00 -4.24
CA LEU A 156 6.13 15.81 -4.96
C LEU A 156 6.31 14.54 -4.11
N TYR A 157 7.52 14.34 -3.56
CA TYR A 157 7.84 13.21 -2.69
C TYR A 157 6.97 13.21 -1.43
N LEU A 158 6.77 14.36 -0.79
CA LEU A 158 5.90 14.47 0.38
C LEU A 158 4.45 14.06 0.08
N ILE A 159 3.90 14.47 -1.06
CA ILE A 159 2.53 14.09 -1.44
C ILE A 159 2.41 12.56 -1.57
N PHE A 160 3.31 11.93 -2.33
CA PHE A 160 3.27 10.47 -2.51
C PHE A 160 3.48 9.72 -1.20
N MET A 161 4.43 10.15 -0.37
CA MET A 161 4.68 9.57 0.95
C MET A 161 3.48 9.69 1.88
N ILE A 162 2.84 10.87 1.96
CA ILE A 162 1.66 11.08 2.79
C ILE A 162 0.49 10.22 2.29
N VAL A 163 0.24 10.18 0.97
CA VAL A 163 -0.85 9.39 0.40
C VAL A 163 -0.63 7.89 0.63
N GLY A 164 0.56 7.37 0.32
CA GLY A 164 0.90 5.96 0.51
C GLY A 164 0.86 5.54 1.98
N PHE A 165 1.40 6.37 2.86
CA PHE A 165 1.40 6.08 4.30
C PHE A 165 0.00 6.24 4.93
N GLN A 166 -0.81 7.19 4.47
CA GLN A 166 -2.21 7.29 4.91
C GLN A 166 -3.01 6.05 4.48
N ALA A 167 -2.73 5.50 3.29
CA ALA A 167 -3.34 4.25 2.85
C ALA A 167 -2.99 3.08 3.78
N TYR A 168 -1.74 3.01 4.26
CA TYR A 168 -1.32 2.05 5.29
C TYR A 168 -2.11 2.23 6.59
N VAL A 169 -2.19 3.46 7.10
CA VAL A 169 -2.89 3.78 8.35
C VAL A 169 -4.36 3.38 8.28
N LEU A 170 -5.06 3.76 7.21
CA LEU A 170 -6.47 3.42 7.01
C LEU A 170 -6.70 1.92 6.87
N SER A 171 -5.80 1.22 6.17
CA SER A 171 -5.85 -0.25 6.03
C SER A 171 -5.79 -0.96 7.38
N LEU A 172 -4.85 -0.55 8.23
CA LEU A 172 -4.70 -1.06 9.59
C LEU A 172 -5.88 -0.68 10.50
N MET A 173 -6.40 0.54 10.38
CA MET A 173 -7.59 0.96 11.12
C MET A 173 -8.81 0.10 10.75
N HIS A 174 -9.02 -0.21 9.47
CA HIS A 174 -10.11 -1.10 9.06
C HIS A 174 -9.94 -2.53 9.57
N LEU A 175 -8.71 -3.06 9.57
CA LEU A 175 -8.42 -4.34 10.19
C LEU A 175 -8.74 -4.32 11.68
N GLY A 176 -8.36 -3.25 12.39
CA GLY A 176 -8.67 -3.04 13.80
C GLY A 176 -10.18 -2.95 14.07
N GLU A 177 -10.93 -2.17 13.28
CA GLU A 177 -12.40 -2.08 13.34
C GLU A 177 -13.05 -3.47 13.17
N TYR A 178 -12.56 -4.26 12.21
CA TYR A 178 -13.04 -5.62 11.98
C TYR A 178 -12.72 -6.56 13.15
N MET A 179 -11.48 -6.55 13.65
CA MET A 179 -11.08 -7.34 14.82
C MET A 179 -11.91 -6.98 16.06
N GLN A 180 -12.19 -5.69 16.27
CA GLN A 180 -13.07 -5.22 17.33
C GLN A 180 -14.49 -5.80 17.18
N GLY A 181 -15.06 -5.78 15.97
CA GLY A 181 -16.37 -6.34 15.67
C GLY A 181 -16.47 -7.86 15.84
N GLN A 182 -15.35 -8.59 15.77
CA GLN A 182 -15.29 -10.03 16.07
C GLN A 182 -14.99 -10.33 17.55
N GLY A 183 -14.84 -9.31 18.41
CA GLY A 183 -14.53 -9.48 19.83
C GLY A 183 -13.04 -9.59 20.16
N TRP A 184 -12.15 -9.39 19.19
CA TRP A 184 -10.69 -9.51 19.35
C TRP A 184 -9.99 -8.17 19.64
N GLY A 185 -10.72 -7.22 20.25
CA GLY A 185 -10.21 -5.87 20.52
C GLY A 185 -8.87 -5.81 21.27
N ARG A 186 -8.66 -6.75 22.21
CA ARG A 186 -7.41 -6.85 22.99
C ARG A 186 -6.20 -7.23 22.15
N LEU A 187 -6.40 -7.89 21.01
CA LEU A 187 -5.33 -8.35 20.12
C LEU A 187 -4.93 -7.32 19.06
N ILE A 188 -5.69 -6.23 18.91
CA ILE A 188 -5.43 -5.20 17.88
C ILE A 188 -4.03 -4.62 18.04
N PHE A 189 -3.65 -4.26 19.27
CA PHE A 189 -2.31 -3.73 19.55
C PHE A 189 -1.20 -4.70 19.13
N PHE A 190 -1.34 -5.99 19.47
CA PHE A 190 -0.36 -7.00 19.09
C PHE A 190 -0.31 -7.21 17.57
N ALA A 191 -1.46 -7.22 16.90
CA ALA A 191 -1.52 -7.31 15.45
C ALA A 191 -0.83 -6.12 14.77
N GLU A 192 -1.06 -4.89 15.24
CA GLU A 192 -0.40 -3.68 14.75
C GLU A 192 1.13 -3.78 14.91
N VAL A 193 1.62 -4.15 16.09
CA VAL A 193 3.06 -4.32 16.36
C VAL A 193 3.69 -5.39 15.47
N ILE A 194 3.04 -6.55 15.32
CA ILE A 194 3.54 -7.62 14.44
C ILE A 194 3.59 -7.14 12.99
N ILE A 195 2.54 -6.46 12.52
CA ILE A 195 2.47 -5.92 11.17
C ILE A 195 3.57 -4.88 10.93
N HIS A 196 3.85 -3.99 11.89
CA HIS A 196 4.96 -3.03 11.79
C HIS A 196 6.30 -3.76 11.70
N GLY A 197 6.51 -4.81 12.51
CA GLY A 197 7.72 -5.63 12.47
C GLY A 197 7.91 -6.33 11.12
N LEU A 198 6.86 -6.99 10.63
CA LEU A 198 6.87 -7.62 9.30
C LEU A 198 7.10 -6.60 8.19
N SER A 199 6.52 -5.41 8.31
CA SER A 199 6.73 -4.32 7.33
C SER A 199 8.18 -3.85 7.32
N ALA A 200 8.80 -3.67 8.50
CA ALA A 200 10.19 -3.28 8.60
C ALA A 200 11.15 -4.31 7.98
N ILE A 201 10.89 -5.61 8.23
CA ILE A 201 11.66 -6.71 7.62
C ILE A 201 11.47 -6.69 6.10
N ALA A 202 10.25 -6.62 5.61
CA ALA A 202 9.96 -6.63 4.17
C ALA A 202 10.59 -5.43 3.44
N ILE A 203 10.54 -4.23 4.04
CA ILE A 203 11.23 -3.05 3.51
C ILE A 203 12.74 -3.28 3.47
N TYR A 204 13.32 -3.87 4.52
CA TYR A 204 14.75 -4.16 4.55
C TYR A 204 15.16 -5.12 3.42
N LEU A 205 14.45 -6.24 3.30
CA LEU A 205 14.68 -7.26 2.26
C LEU A 205 14.56 -6.67 0.85
N GLY A 206 13.51 -5.88 0.59
CA GLY A 206 13.27 -5.29 -0.73
C GLY A 206 14.25 -4.16 -1.07
N ARG A 207 14.60 -3.30 -0.09
CA ARG A 207 15.37 -2.08 -0.37
C ARG A 207 16.88 -2.28 -0.29
N PHE A 208 17.36 -3.07 0.67
CA PHE A 208 18.79 -3.25 0.91
C PHE A 208 19.34 -4.50 0.25
N LEU A 209 18.59 -5.61 0.31
CA LEU A 209 19.01 -6.88 -0.29
C LEU A 209 18.51 -7.05 -1.72
N ARG A 210 17.60 -6.18 -2.19
CA ARG A 210 17.03 -6.18 -3.55
C ARG A 210 16.41 -7.53 -3.97
N PHE A 211 15.96 -8.32 -2.99
CA PHE A 211 15.27 -9.57 -3.27
C PHE A 211 13.90 -9.29 -3.90
N ASN A 212 13.61 -9.94 -5.02
CA ASN A 212 12.28 -9.94 -5.60
C ASN A 212 11.42 -11.04 -4.95
N SER A 213 10.10 -10.92 -5.07
CA SER A 213 9.16 -11.95 -4.59
C SER A 213 9.41 -13.34 -5.22
N TRP A 214 10.09 -13.39 -6.38
CA TRP A 214 10.47 -14.62 -7.08
C TRP A 214 11.76 -15.27 -6.53
N ASP A 215 12.67 -14.46 -5.98
CA ASP A 215 13.92 -14.95 -5.38
C ASP A 215 13.66 -15.71 -4.07
N ILE A 216 12.58 -15.35 -3.37
CA ILE A 216 12.12 -16.04 -2.15
C ILE A 216 11.76 -17.51 -2.45
N ILE A 217 11.19 -17.78 -3.63
CA ILE A 217 10.69 -19.10 -4.03
C ILE A 217 11.80 -19.92 -4.72
N THR A 218 12.63 -19.28 -5.53
CA THR A 218 13.66 -19.96 -6.33
C THR A 218 14.97 -20.18 -5.58
N ASN A 219 15.33 -19.31 -4.64
CA ASN A 219 16.61 -19.33 -3.93
C ASN A 219 16.42 -19.19 -2.41
N THR A 220 15.46 -19.93 -1.85
CA THR A 220 15.11 -19.87 -0.42
C THR A 220 16.30 -20.18 0.50
N HIS A 221 17.20 -21.07 0.10
CA HIS A 221 18.35 -21.47 0.93
C HIS A 221 19.40 -20.35 1.04
N THR A 222 19.65 -19.59 -0.03
CA THR A 222 20.55 -18.43 0.05
C THR A 222 19.90 -17.27 0.78
N LEU A 223 18.58 -17.06 0.61
CA LEU A 223 17.82 -16.05 1.35
C LEU A 223 17.93 -16.28 2.87
N ILE A 224 17.64 -17.51 3.33
CA ILE A 224 17.68 -17.84 4.75
C ILE A 224 19.09 -17.69 5.31
N ASN A 225 20.12 -18.16 4.60
CA ASN A 225 21.49 -18.03 5.07
C ASN A 225 21.96 -16.58 5.13
N SER A 226 21.65 -15.77 4.11
CA SER A 226 21.97 -14.35 4.11
C SER A 226 21.26 -13.60 5.24
N VAL A 227 19.96 -13.86 5.46
CA VAL A 227 19.22 -13.24 6.57
C VAL A 227 19.78 -13.67 7.93
N MET A 228 20.14 -14.95 8.11
CA MET A 228 20.71 -15.43 9.36
C MET A 228 22.10 -14.87 9.63
N GLU A 229 22.96 -14.81 8.62
CA GLU A 229 24.32 -14.26 8.72
C GLU A 229 24.30 -12.73 8.93
N GLU A 230 23.32 -12.03 8.33
CA GLU A 230 23.12 -10.60 8.52
C GLU A 230 22.44 -10.21 9.84
N LEU A 231 21.55 -11.06 10.38
CA LEU A 231 20.99 -10.85 11.73
C LEU A 231 22.07 -10.96 12.82
N ILE A 232 23.14 -11.69 12.55
CA ILE A 232 24.35 -11.74 13.40
C ILE A 232 25.18 -10.45 13.24
N ALA A 233 25.07 -9.76 12.10
CA ALA A 233 25.71 -8.46 11.88
C ALA A 233 24.91 -7.30 12.53
N LYS A 234 25.61 -6.40 13.25
CA LYS A 234 24.96 -5.31 14.01
C LYS A 234 24.27 -4.24 13.15
N ARG A 235 24.70 -4.05 11.89
CA ARG A 235 24.22 -2.95 11.02
C ARG A 235 22.83 -3.21 10.39
N PRO A 236 22.56 -4.38 9.77
CA PRO A 236 21.24 -4.75 9.25
C PRO A 236 20.10 -4.65 10.28
N VAL A 237 20.33 -5.20 11.47
CA VAL A 237 19.35 -5.20 12.57
C VAL A 237 19.00 -3.78 12.99
N LEU A 238 20.01 -2.90 13.09
CA LEU A 238 19.79 -1.51 13.46
C LEU A 238 18.86 -0.79 12.47
N VAL A 239 19.05 -1.01 11.16
CA VAL A 239 18.18 -0.43 10.13
C VAL A 239 16.75 -0.92 10.30
N MET A 240 16.54 -2.24 10.46
CA MET A 240 15.20 -2.80 10.68
C MET A 240 14.52 -2.25 11.94
N VAL A 241 15.26 -2.11 13.05
CA VAL A 241 14.74 -1.54 14.29
C VAL A 241 14.38 -0.06 14.11
N ILE A 242 15.23 0.73 13.46
CA ILE A 242 14.93 2.14 13.17
C ILE A 242 13.69 2.25 12.28
N THR A 243 13.61 1.45 11.21
CA THR A 243 12.45 1.42 10.31
C THR A 243 11.17 1.05 11.07
N PHE A 244 11.23 0.04 11.95
CA PHE A 244 10.11 -0.34 12.81
C PHE A 244 9.65 0.81 13.71
N LEU A 245 10.59 1.50 14.38
CA LEU A 245 10.29 2.62 15.26
C LEU A 245 9.67 3.79 14.50
N VAL A 246 10.23 4.14 13.34
CA VAL A 246 9.73 5.22 12.48
C VAL A 246 8.31 4.91 12.00
N ILE A 247 8.07 3.72 11.46
CA ILE A 247 6.74 3.32 10.96
C ILE A 247 5.73 3.30 12.11
N SER A 248 6.10 2.75 13.27
CA SER A 248 5.20 2.68 14.44
C SER A 248 4.86 4.06 14.97
N ALA A 249 5.85 4.96 15.10
CA ALA A 249 5.64 6.32 15.56
C ALA A 249 4.76 7.14 14.60
N LEU A 250 5.08 7.09 13.30
CA LEU A 250 4.29 7.75 12.27
C LEU A 250 2.87 7.19 12.20
N TYR A 251 2.70 5.87 12.32
CA TYR A 251 1.39 5.23 12.31
C TYR A 251 0.53 5.76 13.46
N TRP A 252 1.08 5.80 14.68
CA TRP A 252 0.35 6.27 15.85
C TRP A 252 -0.03 7.75 15.72
N LEU A 253 0.89 8.60 15.25
CA LEU A 253 0.64 10.01 14.97
C LEU A 253 -0.50 10.19 13.95
N MET A 254 -0.42 9.51 12.81
CA MET A 254 -1.40 9.63 11.72
C MET A 254 -2.76 9.03 12.10
N LYS A 255 -2.78 7.93 12.86
CA LYS A 255 -4.00 7.34 13.42
C LYS A 255 -4.69 8.32 14.35
N TRP A 256 -3.95 8.96 15.24
CA TRP A 256 -4.47 9.99 16.15
C TRP A 256 -5.09 11.17 15.37
N LEU A 257 -4.37 11.70 14.36
CA LEU A 257 -4.89 12.76 13.49
C LEU A 257 -6.15 12.33 12.74
N THR A 258 -6.16 11.12 12.18
CA THR A 258 -7.30 10.58 11.42
C THR A 258 -8.54 10.44 12.30
N LEU A 259 -8.39 9.90 13.52
CA LEU A 259 -9.48 9.78 14.48
C LEU A 259 -10.00 11.16 14.91
N GLY A 260 -9.11 12.13 15.13
CA GLY A 260 -9.51 13.52 15.43
C GLY A 260 -10.36 14.15 14.33
N VAL A 261 -9.95 14.00 13.07
CA VAL A 261 -10.71 14.50 11.90
C VAL A 261 -12.07 13.81 11.79
N GLN A 262 -12.15 12.50 12.03
CA GLN A 262 -13.42 11.76 12.00
C GLN A 262 -14.39 12.24 13.10
N GLN A 263 -13.89 12.50 14.31
CA GLN A 263 -14.70 13.02 15.41
C GLN A 263 -15.25 14.42 15.10
N LEU A 264 -14.42 15.31 14.57
CA LEU A 264 -14.84 16.65 14.13
C LEU A 264 -15.91 16.59 13.04
N SER A 265 -15.73 15.71 12.05
CA SER A 265 -16.71 15.51 10.98
C SER A 265 -18.04 14.99 11.50
N HIS A 266 -18.02 14.03 12.44
CA HIS A 266 -19.23 13.50 13.06
C HIS A 266 -19.97 14.58 13.87
N HIS A 267 -19.23 15.39 14.65
CA HIS A 267 -19.79 16.48 15.43
C HIS A 267 -20.46 17.53 14.52
N ARG A 268 -19.81 17.91 13.43
CA ARG A 268 -20.35 18.84 12.43
C ARG A 268 -21.65 18.33 11.79
N LYS A 269 -21.71 17.05 11.41
CA LYS A 269 -22.94 16.45 10.86
C LYS A 269 -24.10 16.47 11.87
N LYS A 270 -23.81 16.19 13.15
CA LYS A 270 -24.81 16.22 14.21
C LYS A 270 -25.41 17.62 14.39
N ILE A 271 -24.57 18.66 14.46
CA ILE A 271 -25.02 20.05 14.55
C ILE A 271 -25.89 20.43 13.35
N ASN A 272 -25.44 20.15 12.13
CA ASN A 272 -26.21 20.46 10.91
C ASN A 272 -27.57 19.75 10.91
N SER A 273 -27.63 18.48 11.34
CA SER A 273 -28.90 17.75 11.40
C SER A 273 -29.87 18.35 12.43
N GLN A 274 -29.37 18.85 13.57
CA GLN A 274 -30.19 19.51 14.58
C GLN A 274 -30.73 20.85 14.08
N PHE A 275 -29.89 21.66 13.43
CA PHE A 275 -30.28 22.95 12.84
C PHE A 275 -31.35 22.78 11.75
N LEU A 276 -31.24 21.75 10.90
CA LEU A 276 -32.25 21.45 9.88
C LEU A 276 -33.59 21.02 10.50
N LEU A 277 -33.57 20.24 11.58
CA LEU A 277 -34.78 19.82 12.31
C LEU A 277 -35.46 20.99 13.05
N GLU A 278 -34.70 21.98 13.49
CA GLU A 278 -35.21 23.18 14.17
C GLU A 278 -35.86 24.15 13.17
N ASN A 279 -35.25 24.35 12.00
CA ASN A 279 -35.82 25.18 10.93
C ASN A 279 -37.05 24.57 10.24
N GLN A 280 -37.28 23.25 10.35
CA GLN A 280 -38.50 22.61 9.85
C GLN A 280 -39.70 22.75 10.79
N LYS A 281 -39.51 23.27 12.01
CA LYS A 281 -40.56 23.49 13.00
C LYS A 281 -41.13 24.91 12.99
N HIS A 282 -40.56 25.79 12.18
CA HIS A 282 -41.00 27.18 11.96
C HIS A 282 -41.55 27.34 10.54
#